data_AF-A0A3N2E565-F1
#
_entry.id   AF-A0A3N2E565-F1
#
_cell.length_a   1.000
_cell.length_b   1.000
_cell.length_c   1.000
_cell.angle_alpha   90.00
_cell.angle_beta   90.00
_cell.angle_gamma   90.00
#
_symmetry.space_group_name_H-M   'P 1'
#
loop_
_entity.id
_entity.type
_entity.pdbx_description
1 polymer ?
#
loop_
_entity_poly.entity_id
_entity_poly.type
_entity_poly.pdbx_seq_one_letter_code
_entity_poly.pdbx_strand_id
1 'polypeptide(L)'
;MKRIPHQLMELNSTFIWHWPWFVQGVKSAKQHGFTGIILHQQELLSFLATPSPLSQKLNVENLIHQQNYALQYLKRVDQYLAENNLSFWLQGEAAPNDDIIKRKFPELTFDEKSAPDFWQHFYAAILHPLLHTLPHLSGLILSLTTPDFQTARWQQSLRDVWSLLRAQGKKLVLRDYIDDSWPRQQLANMLATLPDDVRASVKATELDYHPGFANHPHIATLPGHKKWIEYDLFGTGYGWTALPCYLADEISGRLSWALSAAENEIEAITSRVSWQWLPDSRVMDSANAVNLFGLSAANQTADASQPSAFERWADHQQLGFRSMQDKCQLAAIVHASYDWLCKTPNFLGRRLHYQSQIPESVAQAQQLLHMDTRSANWMHAWQPLMPTDAPGLAKEQRELVALEKEAACFLASRTVQNLRELMPRITCPNDSLEILLAAWCSAEIYSQMFSRVAAAMTDVLWIDRYGQQSLPADVLPKHQQRLLRYTDTMDRWLANPPASGPLFLPLLLSPARLARFASSLSRSL
;
A
#
# COMPACT_ATOMS: atom_id res chain seq x y z
N MET A 1 20.10 -14.89 -11.93
CA MET A 1 19.69 -13.55 -11.48
C MET A 1 20.58 -13.13 -10.32
N LYS A 2 21.05 -11.88 -10.28
CA LYS A 2 21.87 -11.36 -9.16
C LYS A 2 20.97 -11.15 -7.95
N ARG A 3 21.34 -11.72 -6.80
CA ARG A 3 20.61 -11.55 -5.54
C ARG A 3 20.71 -10.10 -5.08
N ILE A 4 19.58 -9.49 -4.72
CA ILE A 4 19.55 -8.16 -4.09
C ILE A 4 19.94 -8.35 -2.61
N PRO A 5 20.97 -7.64 -2.12
CA PRO A 5 21.57 -7.95 -0.83
C PRO A 5 20.65 -7.62 0.35
N HIS A 6 19.80 -6.62 0.23
CA HIS A 6 18.92 -6.18 1.32
C HIS A 6 17.45 -6.46 0.99
N GLN A 7 16.79 -7.21 1.86
CA GLN A 7 15.34 -7.40 1.85
C GLN A 7 14.81 -6.95 3.20
N LEU A 8 14.11 -5.82 3.25
CA LEU A 8 13.74 -5.12 4.48
C LEU A 8 12.23 -5.19 4.72
N MET A 9 11.83 -5.61 5.93
CA MET A 9 10.43 -5.65 6.34
C MET A 9 10.04 -4.32 6.98
N GLU A 10 9.05 -3.65 6.41
CA GLU A 10 8.48 -2.42 6.95
C GLU A 10 7.30 -2.74 7.88
N LEU A 11 7.52 -2.47 9.17
CA LEU A 11 6.51 -2.50 10.22
C LEU A 11 5.94 -1.08 10.35
N ASN A 12 4.90 -0.78 9.59
CA ASN A 12 4.14 0.45 9.72
C ASN A 12 2.92 0.22 10.60
N SER A 13 3.02 0.48 11.89
CA SER A 13 1.93 0.28 12.86
C SER A 13 2.14 1.13 14.11
N THR A 14 1.08 1.50 14.80
CA THR A 14 1.17 2.08 16.15
C THR A 14 1.68 1.05 17.18
N PHE A 15 1.56 -0.25 16.88
CA PHE A 15 2.08 -1.33 17.73
C PHE A 15 3.58 -1.54 17.67
N ILE A 16 4.33 -0.76 16.87
CA ILE A 16 5.80 -0.85 16.87
C ILE A 16 6.42 -0.57 18.26
N TRP A 17 5.68 0.10 19.16
CA TRP A 17 6.08 0.37 20.54
C TRP A 17 5.69 -0.75 21.52
N HIS A 18 4.96 -1.78 21.06
CA HIS A 18 4.55 -2.91 21.87
C HIS A 18 5.54 -4.07 21.70
N TRP A 19 6.35 -4.33 22.73
CA TRP A 19 7.48 -5.27 22.66
C TRP A 19 7.11 -6.69 22.15
N PRO A 20 6.06 -7.37 22.65
CA PRO A 20 5.66 -8.67 22.12
C PRO A 20 5.29 -8.64 20.63
N TRP A 21 4.64 -7.57 20.18
CA TRP A 21 4.23 -7.41 18.78
C TRP A 21 5.45 -7.22 17.86
N PHE A 22 6.40 -6.38 18.28
CA PHE A 22 7.67 -6.19 17.59
C PHE A 22 8.47 -7.49 17.48
N VAL A 23 8.59 -8.26 18.58
CA VAL A 23 9.30 -9.55 18.59
C VAL A 23 8.65 -10.56 17.62
N GLN A 24 7.32 -10.59 17.53
CA GLN A 24 6.63 -11.42 16.53
C GLN A 24 6.97 -10.99 15.10
N GLY A 25 7.01 -9.68 14.83
CA GLY A 25 7.44 -9.13 13.54
C GLY A 25 8.86 -9.58 13.17
N VAL A 26 9.81 -9.50 14.11
CA VAL A 26 11.19 -9.96 13.91
C VAL A 26 11.27 -11.46 13.63
N LYS A 27 10.49 -12.29 14.33
CA LYS A 27 10.42 -13.74 14.07
C LYS A 27 9.96 -14.03 12.64
N SER A 28 8.89 -13.35 12.20
CA SER A 28 8.38 -13.48 10.83
C SER A 28 9.40 -12.99 9.80
N ALA A 29 10.08 -11.86 10.05
CA ALA A 29 11.12 -11.35 9.18
C ALA A 29 12.22 -12.40 8.93
N LYS A 30 12.73 -13.04 9.99
CA LYS A 30 13.74 -14.10 9.88
C LYS A 30 13.21 -15.31 9.11
N GLN A 31 11.98 -15.72 9.39
CA GLN A 31 11.34 -16.86 8.73
C GLN A 31 11.23 -16.69 7.21
N HIS A 32 10.98 -15.47 6.73
CA HIS A 32 10.85 -15.17 5.30
C HIS A 32 12.13 -14.64 4.64
N GLY A 33 13.26 -14.67 5.36
CA GLY A 33 14.58 -14.32 4.83
C GLY A 33 14.83 -12.82 4.68
N PHE A 34 14.09 -11.99 5.42
CA PHE A 34 14.39 -10.56 5.51
C PHE A 34 15.72 -10.35 6.26
N THR A 35 16.48 -9.36 5.80
CA THR A 35 17.81 -8.98 6.33
C THR A 35 17.74 -7.75 7.23
N GLY A 36 16.56 -7.16 7.42
CA GLY A 36 16.40 -5.97 8.24
C GLY A 36 14.96 -5.58 8.49
N ILE A 37 14.79 -4.67 9.45
CA ILE A 37 13.50 -4.10 9.86
C ILE A 37 13.53 -2.59 9.68
N ILE A 38 12.45 -2.07 9.11
CA ILE A 38 12.12 -0.65 9.10
C ILE A 38 10.98 -0.44 10.11
N LEU A 39 11.20 0.36 11.14
CA LEU A 39 10.11 0.85 11.98
C LEU A 39 9.58 2.16 11.38
N HIS A 40 8.30 2.18 11.08
CA HIS A 40 7.69 3.29 10.34
C HIS A 40 6.44 3.81 11.05
N GLN A 41 6.41 5.11 11.31
CA GLN A 41 5.19 5.89 11.52
C GLN A 41 5.35 7.25 10.84
N GLN A 42 4.28 7.83 10.31
CA GLN A 42 4.33 9.16 9.67
C GLN A 42 4.91 10.22 10.64
N GLU A 43 4.39 10.22 11.86
CA GLU A 43 4.70 11.14 12.96
C GLU A 43 5.96 10.76 13.76
N LEU A 44 6.75 9.76 13.31
CA LEU A 44 7.88 9.21 14.05
C LEU A 44 8.91 10.30 14.44
N LEU A 45 9.25 11.19 13.51
CA LEU A 45 10.21 12.27 13.77
C LEU A 45 9.69 13.25 14.83
N SER A 46 8.40 13.57 14.79
CA SER A 46 7.74 14.42 15.78
C SER A 46 7.79 13.80 17.19
N PHE A 47 7.61 12.48 17.32
CA PHE A 47 7.79 11.78 18.60
C PHE A 47 9.22 11.89 19.13
N LEU A 48 10.22 11.75 18.25
CA LEU A 48 11.62 11.68 18.63
C LEU A 48 12.27 13.05 18.86
N ALA A 49 11.68 14.12 18.32
CA ALA A 49 12.20 15.47 18.46
C ALA A 49 12.16 15.93 19.92
N THR A 50 13.29 16.47 20.38
CA THR A 50 13.35 17.19 21.66
C THR A 50 12.56 18.50 21.51
N PRO A 51 11.64 18.85 22.43
CA PRO A 51 10.89 20.10 22.32
C PRO A 51 11.80 21.33 22.29
N SER A 52 11.39 22.35 21.53
CA SER A 52 12.10 23.62 21.45
C SER A 52 12.20 24.29 22.83
N PRO A 53 13.27 25.04 23.12
CA PRO A 53 13.34 25.94 24.28
C PRO A 53 12.20 26.97 24.34
N LEU A 54 11.57 27.30 23.20
CA LEU A 54 10.45 28.23 23.12
C LEU A 54 9.10 27.57 23.48
N SER A 55 9.06 26.24 23.58
CA SER A 55 7.85 25.53 24.00
C SER A 55 7.50 25.83 25.46
N GLN A 56 6.21 25.95 25.75
CA GLN A 56 5.74 26.11 27.13
C GLN A 56 5.89 24.77 27.86
N LYS A 57 6.87 24.66 28.77
CA LYS A 57 7.23 23.40 29.44
C LYS A 57 6.05 22.62 30.03
N LEU A 58 5.13 23.32 30.71
CA LEU A 58 3.93 22.70 31.29
C LEU A 58 3.01 22.05 30.25
N ASN A 59 3.06 22.50 28.99
CA ASN A 59 2.23 21.97 27.91
C ASN A 59 2.91 20.81 27.15
N VAL A 60 4.21 20.56 27.38
CA VAL A 60 4.99 19.54 26.67
C VAL A 60 5.63 18.49 27.56
N GLU A 61 5.45 18.55 28.89
CA GLU A 61 6.05 17.60 29.85
C GLU A 61 5.74 16.13 29.51
N ASN A 62 4.48 15.81 29.20
CA ASN A 62 4.09 14.47 28.76
C ASN A 62 4.77 14.06 27.43
N LEU A 63 5.01 15.00 26.53
CA LEU A 63 5.70 14.74 25.26
C LEU A 63 7.21 14.51 25.47
N ILE A 64 7.81 15.14 26.49
CA ILE A 64 9.20 14.87 26.92
C ILE A 64 9.29 13.45 27.49
N HIS A 65 8.34 13.05 28.37
CA HIS A 65 8.30 11.68 28.88
C HIS A 65 8.10 10.65 27.77
N GLN A 66 7.22 10.92 26.81
CA GLN A 66 7.01 10.08 25.65
C GLN A 66 8.29 9.94 24.80
N GLN A 67 8.98 11.05 24.51
CA GLN A 67 10.24 11.03 23.77
C GLN A 67 11.32 10.20 24.50
N ASN A 68 11.50 10.43 25.81
CA ASN A 68 12.48 9.71 26.61
C ASN A 68 12.20 8.20 26.63
N TYR A 69 10.92 7.82 26.79
CA TYR A 69 10.51 6.43 26.71
C TYR A 69 10.78 5.84 25.32
N ALA A 70 10.44 6.57 24.25
CA ALA A 70 10.70 6.14 22.88
C ALA A 70 12.19 5.89 22.63
N LEU A 71 13.08 6.78 23.09
CA LEU A 71 14.53 6.59 22.97
C LEU A 71 15.02 5.34 23.73
N GLN A 72 14.52 5.08 24.94
CA GLN A 72 14.86 3.86 25.69
C GLN A 72 14.33 2.60 24.98
N TYR A 73 13.12 2.67 24.43
CA TYR A 73 12.55 1.58 23.65
C TYR A 73 13.37 1.30 22.39
N LEU A 74 13.72 2.33 21.62
CA LEU A 74 14.54 2.18 20.42
C LEU A 74 15.94 1.66 20.73
N LYS A 75 16.54 2.02 21.88
CA LYS A 75 17.80 1.43 22.33
C LYS A 75 17.69 -0.08 22.53
N ARG A 76 16.58 -0.55 23.11
CA ARG A 76 16.28 -1.97 23.26
C ARG A 76 16.08 -2.66 21.90
N VAL A 77 15.38 -2.00 20.97
CA VAL A 77 15.21 -2.48 19.59
C VAL A 77 16.55 -2.61 18.87
N ASP A 78 17.42 -1.60 18.95
CA ASP A 78 18.73 -1.55 18.31
C ASP A 78 19.59 -2.75 18.73
N GLN A 79 19.66 -3.01 20.03
CA GLN A 79 20.35 -4.18 20.60
C GLN A 79 19.76 -5.50 20.11
N TYR A 80 18.42 -5.64 20.18
CA TYR A 80 17.76 -6.88 19.81
C TYR A 80 17.88 -7.20 18.31
N LEU A 81 17.83 -6.19 17.43
CA LEU A 81 18.04 -6.39 16.00
C LEU A 81 19.48 -6.74 15.68
N ALA A 82 20.45 -6.12 16.36
CA ALA A 82 21.87 -6.48 16.24
C ALA A 82 22.11 -7.94 16.67
N GLU A 83 21.57 -8.38 17.81
CA GLU A 83 21.62 -9.77 18.29
C GLU A 83 20.98 -10.76 17.31
N ASN A 84 20.01 -10.31 16.51
CA ASN A 84 19.34 -11.11 15.49
C ASN A 84 19.94 -10.97 14.09
N ASN A 85 21.06 -10.25 13.93
CA ASN A 85 21.73 -9.98 12.65
C ASN A 85 20.80 -9.32 11.61
N LEU A 86 19.95 -8.39 12.06
CA LEU A 86 19.04 -7.63 11.21
C LEU A 86 19.46 -6.16 11.18
N SER A 87 19.54 -5.56 9.99
CA SER A 87 19.78 -4.12 9.87
C SER A 87 18.56 -3.34 10.39
N PHE A 88 18.80 -2.25 11.11
CA PHE A 88 17.77 -1.43 11.72
C PHE A 88 17.62 -0.08 11.03
N TRP A 89 16.38 0.27 10.67
CA TRP A 89 16.03 1.51 9.98
C TRP A 89 14.82 2.17 10.62
N LEU A 90 14.80 3.50 10.58
CA LEU A 90 13.65 4.30 11.00
C LEU A 90 13.10 5.08 9.80
N GLN A 91 11.77 5.15 9.70
CA GLN A 91 11.08 5.86 8.64
C GLN A 91 10.02 6.81 9.20
N GLY A 92 9.96 8.03 8.66
CA GLY A 92 8.92 9.01 8.96
C GLY A 92 8.76 10.04 7.83
N GLU A 93 7.85 10.98 8.01
CA GLU A 93 7.68 12.10 7.07
C GLU A 93 8.85 13.06 7.16
N ALA A 94 9.33 13.54 6.01
CA ALA A 94 10.40 14.53 5.94
C ALA A 94 9.95 15.85 6.56
N ALA A 95 8.72 16.28 6.27
CA ALA A 95 8.11 17.47 6.86
C ALA A 95 6.77 17.10 7.50
N PRO A 96 6.78 16.59 8.75
CA PRO A 96 5.55 16.27 9.46
C PRO A 96 4.76 17.53 9.83
N ASN A 97 3.43 17.44 9.80
CA ASN A 97 2.51 18.54 10.14
C ASN A 97 1.46 18.14 11.20
N ASP A 98 1.80 17.15 12.04
CA ASP A 98 0.94 16.64 13.10
C ASP A 98 0.88 17.59 14.32
N ASP A 99 0.00 17.30 15.27
CA ASP A 99 -0.19 18.14 16.46
C ASP A 99 1.00 18.09 17.44
N ILE A 100 1.83 17.05 17.37
CA ILE A 100 2.98 16.88 18.26
C ILE A 100 4.07 17.87 17.89
N ILE A 101 4.40 17.99 16.61
CA ILE A 101 5.40 18.97 16.17
C ILE A 101 4.94 20.40 16.47
N LYS A 102 3.66 20.72 16.24
CA LYS A 102 3.08 22.05 16.54
C LYS A 102 3.17 22.42 18.03
N ARG A 103 3.02 21.44 18.93
CA ARG A 103 3.17 21.66 20.38
C ARG A 103 4.62 21.76 20.82
N LYS A 104 5.50 20.94 20.25
CA LYS A 104 6.93 20.92 20.57
C LYS A 104 7.68 22.13 20.02
N PHE A 105 7.20 22.71 18.92
CA PHE A 105 7.86 23.78 18.19
C PHE A 105 6.85 24.89 17.83
N PRO A 106 6.57 25.85 18.74
CA PRO A 106 5.71 26.99 18.43
C PRO A 106 6.22 27.83 17.25
N GLU A 107 7.50 27.72 16.89
CA GLU A 107 8.14 28.41 15.76
C GLU A 107 7.50 28.12 14.41
N LEU A 108 6.81 26.97 14.27
CA LEU A 108 6.03 26.66 13.07
C LEU A 108 4.92 27.68 12.77
N THR A 109 4.53 28.48 13.77
CA THR A 109 3.50 29.51 13.61
C THR A 109 4.08 30.90 13.35
N PHE A 110 5.40 31.04 13.30
CA PHE A 110 6.06 32.32 13.10
C PHE A 110 5.97 32.75 11.63
N ASP A 111 6.14 34.05 11.39
CA ASP A 111 6.28 34.56 10.02
C ASP A 111 7.61 34.08 9.41
N GLU A 112 7.57 33.45 8.23
CA GLU A 112 8.72 32.82 7.58
C GLU A 112 9.94 33.74 7.47
N LYS A 113 9.70 35.03 7.20
CA LYS A 113 10.76 36.02 6.99
C LYS A 113 11.55 36.34 8.25
N SER A 114 10.93 36.18 9.41
CA SER A 114 11.53 36.49 10.72
C SER A 114 11.87 35.24 11.54
N ALA A 115 11.37 34.08 11.13
CA ALA A 115 11.62 32.82 11.81
C ALA A 115 13.08 32.34 11.63
N PRO A 116 13.69 31.75 12.69
CA PRO A 116 15.00 31.10 12.58
C PRO A 116 14.95 29.88 11.64
N ASP A 117 16.10 29.26 11.34
CA ASP A 117 16.18 28.04 10.51
C ASP A 117 15.54 26.83 11.23
N PHE A 118 14.21 26.74 11.13
CA PHE A 118 13.40 25.80 11.86
C PHE A 118 13.76 24.35 11.52
N TRP A 119 13.83 24.02 10.23
CA TRP A 119 14.07 22.64 9.78
C TRP A 119 15.42 22.11 10.23
N GLN A 120 16.45 22.95 10.21
CA GLN A 120 17.78 22.58 10.71
C GLN A 120 17.72 22.28 12.21
N HIS A 121 17.06 23.14 12.99
CA HIS A 121 16.88 22.93 14.43
C HIS A 121 16.06 21.67 14.73
N PHE A 122 14.96 21.45 14.01
CA PHE A 122 14.08 20.29 14.16
C PHE A 122 14.85 18.97 13.94
N TYR A 123 15.58 18.85 12.83
CA TYR A 123 16.37 17.64 12.58
C TYR A 123 17.51 17.46 13.57
N ALA A 124 18.20 18.54 13.97
CA ALA A 124 19.25 18.47 14.99
C ALA A 124 18.71 17.97 16.34
N ALA A 125 17.51 18.43 16.74
CA ALA A 125 16.83 18.02 17.97
C ALA A 125 16.44 16.53 18.01
N ILE A 126 16.43 15.86 16.85
CA ILE A 126 16.23 14.42 16.70
C ILE A 126 17.57 13.70 16.60
N LEU A 127 18.42 14.11 15.65
CA LEU A 127 19.61 13.35 15.27
C LEU A 127 20.68 13.32 16.35
N HIS A 128 20.91 14.43 17.07
CA HIS A 128 21.92 14.46 18.13
C HIS A 128 21.70 13.41 19.22
N PRO A 129 20.51 13.32 19.87
CA PRO A 129 20.26 12.26 20.86
C PRO A 129 20.16 10.87 20.21
N LEU A 130 19.57 10.77 19.02
CA LEU A 130 19.28 9.49 18.38
C LEU A 130 20.55 8.75 17.93
N LEU A 131 21.47 9.43 17.25
CA LEU A 131 22.68 8.79 16.70
C LEU A 131 23.65 8.35 17.80
N HIS A 132 23.67 9.04 18.93
CA HIS A 132 24.42 8.61 20.10
C HIS A 132 23.80 7.38 20.78
N THR A 133 22.46 7.32 20.82
CA THR A 133 21.73 6.26 21.53
C THR A 133 21.66 4.95 20.75
N LEU A 134 21.68 5.02 19.41
CA LEU A 134 21.45 3.88 18.51
C LEU A 134 22.69 3.61 17.64
N PRO A 135 23.74 2.95 18.18
CA PRO A 135 24.97 2.68 17.45
C PRO A 135 24.73 1.77 16.23
N HIS A 136 23.83 0.79 16.30
CA HIS A 136 23.60 -0.18 15.23
C HIS A 136 22.56 0.27 14.18
N LEU A 137 21.93 1.44 14.38
CA LEU A 137 21.04 2.05 13.40
C LEU A 137 21.78 2.24 12.07
N SER A 138 21.20 1.68 11.00
CA SER A 138 21.76 1.71 9.64
C SER A 138 21.48 3.03 8.91
N GLY A 139 20.36 3.68 9.22
CA GLY A 139 20.01 4.95 8.58
C GLY A 139 18.57 5.41 8.82
N LEU A 140 18.22 6.48 8.12
CA LEU A 140 16.88 7.08 8.11
C LEU A 140 16.28 7.07 6.72
N ILE A 141 14.97 6.84 6.67
CA ILE A 141 14.15 6.91 5.46
C ILE A 141 13.16 8.07 5.64
N LEU A 142 13.21 9.05 4.75
CA LEU A 142 12.34 10.23 4.80
C LEU A 142 11.35 10.19 3.64
N SER A 143 10.06 10.08 3.97
CA SER A 143 8.97 10.21 2.99
C SER A 143 8.83 11.68 2.62
N LEU A 144 9.02 12.02 1.34
CA LEU A 144 8.99 13.41 0.90
C LEU A 144 7.57 13.96 0.94
N THR A 145 7.38 14.96 1.80
CA THR A 145 6.22 15.84 1.87
C THR A 145 6.77 17.26 1.74
N THR A 146 6.30 18.04 0.76
CA THR A 146 6.75 19.43 0.62
C THR A 146 6.11 20.24 1.75
N PRO A 147 6.88 20.89 2.63
CA PRO A 147 6.30 21.74 3.66
C PRO A 147 5.77 23.05 3.07
N ASP A 148 4.66 23.51 3.62
CA ASP A 148 4.13 24.86 3.40
C ASP A 148 4.96 25.96 4.08
N PHE A 149 5.83 25.59 5.03
CA PHE A 149 6.64 26.49 5.83
C PHE A 149 8.15 26.30 5.54
N GLN A 150 8.84 27.38 5.20
CA GLN A 150 10.29 27.44 4.95
C GLN A 150 10.81 26.40 3.94
N THR A 151 10.11 26.19 2.83
CA THR A 151 10.42 25.14 1.85
C THR A 151 11.88 25.14 1.36
N ALA A 152 12.44 26.30 1.01
CA ALA A 152 13.84 26.38 0.55
C ALA A 152 14.85 25.98 1.63
N ARG A 153 14.58 26.33 2.90
CA ARG A 153 15.43 25.97 4.04
C ARG A 153 15.29 24.49 4.38
N TRP A 154 14.09 23.91 4.24
CA TRP A 154 13.87 22.46 4.37
C TRP A 154 14.75 21.67 3.40
N GLN A 155 14.76 22.05 2.12
CA GLN A 155 15.61 21.41 1.11
C GLN A 155 17.09 21.46 1.49
N GLN A 156 17.56 22.60 1.98
CA GLN A 156 18.94 22.75 2.46
C GLN A 156 19.19 21.89 3.71
N SER A 157 18.24 21.80 4.64
CA SER A 157 18.37 20.97 5.85
C SER A 157 18.46 19.47 5.54
N LEU A 158 17.94 18.98 4.42
CA LEU A 158 18.13 17.58 4.02
C LEU A 158 19.60 17.24 3.72
N ARG A 159 20.39 18.21 3.22
CA ARG A 159 21.85 18.05 3.09
C ARG A 159 22.53 17.94 4.45
N ASP A 160 22.07 18.71 5.43
CA ASP A 160 22.59 18.65 6.81
C ASP A 160 22.27 17.30 7.46
N VAL A 161 21.04 16.80 7.27
CA VAL A 161 20.64 15.44 7.70
C VAL A 161 21.55 14.39 7.10
N TRP A 162 21.77 14.43 5.77
CA TRP A 162 22.70 13.51 5.10
C TRP A 162 24.10 13.59 5.70
N SER A 163 24.64 14.81 5.88
CA SER A 163 25.99 15.03 6.41
C SER A 163 26.15 14.45 7.82
N LEU A 164 25.19 14.69 8.72
CA LEU A 164 25.18 14.17 10.08
C LEU A 164 25.11 12.64 10.13
N LEU A 165 24.25 12.02 9.30
CA LEU A 165 24.16 10.56 9.19
C LEU A 165 25.46 9.98 8.64
N ARG A 166 25.99 10.57 7.57
CA ARG A 166 27.19 10.10 6.88
C ARG A 166 28.43 10.16 7.77
N ALA A 167 28.56 11.20 8.60
CA ALA A 167 29.63 11.35 9.58
C ALA A 167 29.68 10.20 10.60
N GLN A 168 28.56 9.51 10.82
CA GLN A 168 28.45 8.34 11.70
C GLN A 168 28.36 7.02 10.92
N GLY A 169 28.65 7.03 9.60
CA GLY A 169 28.58 5.85 8.74
C GLY A 169 27.15 5.38 8.41
N LYS A 170 26.14 6.21 8.67
CA LYS A 170 24.72 5.89 8.47
C LYS A 170 24.23 6.43 7.13
N LYS A 171 23.14 5.85 6.60
CA LYS A 171 22.61 6.16 5.27
C LYS A 171 21.35 7.02 5.34
N LEU A 172 21.16 7.89 4.34
CA LEU A 172 19.91 8.59 4.08
C LEU A 172 19.21 7.97 2.87
N VAL A 173 17.92 7.72 3.00
CA VAL A 173 17.04 7.28 1.91
C VAL A 173 15.90 8.29 1.78
N LEU A 174 15.65 8.76 0.56
CA LEU A 174 14.50 9.60 0.25
C LEU A 174 13.44 8.76 -0.46
N ARG A 175 12.22 8.82 0.03
CA ARG A 175 11.08 8.04 -0.45
C ARG A 175 10.08 8.92 -1.18
N ASP A 176 9.69 8.49 -2.37
CA ASP A 176 8.59 9.11 -3.12
C ASP A 176 7.27 8.90 -2.38
N TYR A 177 6.53 9.98 -2.09
CA TYR A 177 5.34 9.90 -1.23
C TYR A 177 4.19 10.80 -1.70
N ILE A 178 4.22 12.11 -1.38
CA ILE A 178 3.16 13.06 -1.75
C ILE A 178 3.75 14.13 -2.67
N ASP A 179 3.30 14.09 -3.91
CA ASP A 179 3.64 15.06 -4.95
C ASP A 179 2.37 15.39 -5.75
N ASP A 180 1.91 16.63 -5.63
CA ASP A 180 0.78 17.16 -6.39
C ASP A 180 1.19 17.59 -7.81
N SER A 181 2.49 17.56 -8.12
CA SER A 181 2.99 17.88 -9.46
C SER A 181 2.73 16.73 -10.44
N TRP A 182 2.38 17.11 -11.66
CA TRP A 182 2.28 16.20 -12.79
C TRP A 182 3.15 16.66 -13.96
N PRO A 183 4.08 15.82 -14.45
CA PRO A 183 4.47 14.51 -13.90
C PRO A 183 5.11 14.65 -12.51
N ARG A 184 5.05 13.58 -11.69
CA ARG A 184 5.70 13.57 -10.36
C ARG A 184 7.20 13.77 -10.51
N GLN A 185 7.74 14.82 -9.92
CA GLN A 185 9.14 15.21 -10.06
C GLN A 185 9.84 15.48 -8.73
N GLN A 186 9.11 15.50 -7.61
CA GLN A 186 9.66 15.89 -6.31
C GLN A 186 10.89 15.06 -5.91
N LEU A 187 10.82 13.72 -6.01
CA LEU A 187 11.95 12.84 -5.68
C LEU A 187 13.16 13.14 -6.57
N ALA A 188 12.97 13.21 -7.89
CA ALA A 188 14.05 13.43 -8.85
C ALA A 188 14.70 14.81 -8.65
N ASN A 189 13.88 15.85 -8.46
CA ASN A 189 14.35 17.21 -8.20
C ASN A 189 15.14 17.29 -6.90
N MET A 190 14.72 16.56 -5.85
CA MET A 190 15.45 16.56 -4.59
C MET A 190 16.78 15.85 -4.66
N LEU A 191 16.80 14.66 -5.26
CA LEU A 191 18.02 13.89 -5.44
C LEU A 191 19.06 14.63 -6.28
N ALA A 192 18.65 15.36 -7.32
CA ALA A 192 19.55 16.19 -8.14
C ALA A 192 20.31 17.28 -7.35
N THR A 193 19.83 17.64 -6.16
CA THR A 193 20.49 18.62 -5.27
C THR A 193 21.33 17.96 -4.17
N LEU A 194 21.30 16.63 -4.05
CA LEU A 194 21.93 15.86 -2.99
C LEU A 194 23.08 14.99 -3.55
N PRO A 195 24.04 14.57 -2.71
CA PRO A 195 25.10 13.67 -3.14
C PRO A 195 24.59 12.30 -3.60
N ASP A 196 25.30 11.66 -4.55
CA ASP A 196 24.96 10.33 -5.11
C ASP A 196 24.83 9.20 -4.06
N ASP A 197 25.43 9.39 -2.87
CA ASP A 197 25.30 8.47 -1.74
C ASP A 197 23.93 8.55 -1.03
N VAL A 198 23.03 9.46 -1.41
CA VAL A 198 21.62 9.40 -0.99
C VAL A 198 20.88 8.35 -1.81
N ARG A 199 20.09 7.48 -1.16
CA ARG A 199 19.32 6.44 -1.84
C ARG A 199 17.95 6.96 -2.25
N ALA A 200 17.44 6.45 -3.36
CA ALA A 200 16.08 6.65 -3.81
C ALA A 200 15.22 5.44 -3.46
N SER A 201 14.11 5.64 -2.74
CA SER A 201 13.09 4.61 -2.52
C SER A 201 11.89 4.87 -3.40
N VAL A 202 11.62 3.94 -4.31
CA VAL A 202 10.65 4.06 -5.41
C VAL A 202 9.68 2.89 -5.35
N LYS A 203 8.38 3.18 -5.47
CA LYS A 203 7.34 2.15 -5.53
C LYS A 203 7.57 1.23 -6.74
N ALA A 204 7.24 -0.05 -6.62
CA ALA A 204 7.37 -1.01 -7.73
C ALA A 204 6.46 -0.65 -8.93
N THR A 205 5.35 0.03 -8.66
CA THR A 205 4.34 0.48 -9.64
C THR A 205 4.31 1.99 -9.75
N GLU A 206 3.99 2.49 -10.94
CA GLU A 206 3.90 3.94 -11.20
C GLU A 206 2.74 4.61 -10.42
N LEU A 207 1.59 3.93 -10.39
CA LEU A 207 0.41 4.40 -9.69
C LEU A 207 0.21 3.66 -8.38
N ASP A 208 0.73 4.28 -7.32
CA ASP A 208 0.70 3.72 -5.97
C ASP A 208 1.17 2.26 -5.96
N TYR A 209 0.42 1.34 -5.36
CA TYR A 209 0.78 -0.08 -5.23
C TYR A 209 -0.24 -0.99 -5.95
N HIS A 210 -0.84 -0.54 -7.06
CA HIS A 210 -1.94 -1.26 -7.71
C HIS A 210 -1.45 -2.48 -8.52
N PRO A 211 -1.93 -3.70 -8.21
CA PRO A 211 -1.59 -4.89 -8.99
C PRO A 211 -2.01 -4.77 -10.46
N GLY A 212 -1.20 -5.33 -11.35
CA GLY A 212 -1.37 -5.26 -12.80
C GLY A 212 -0.87 -3.98 -13.45
N PHE A 213 -0.62 -2.90 -12.71
CA PHE A 213 -0.22 -1.61 -13.29
C PHE A 213 1.25 -1.59 -13.76
N ALA A 214 1.62 -0.61 -14.58
CA ALA A 214 2.97 -0.50 -15.13
C ALA A 214 4.04 -0.34 -14.03
N ASN A 215 5.26 -0.79 -14.35
CA ASN A 215 6.43 -0.56 -13.50
C ASN A 215 6.71 0.93 -13.36
N HIS A 216 7.21 1.34 -12.21
CA HIS A 216 7.55 2.74 -11.99
C HIS A 216 8.73 3.19 -12.88
N PRO A 217 8.57 4.23 -13.72
CA PRO A 217 9.61 4.63 -14.66
C PRO A 217 10.92 5.07 -13.99
N HIS A 218 10.84 5.77 -12.84
CA HIS A 218 12.02 6.17 -12.04
C HIS A 218 12.93 5.01 -11.63
N ILE A 219 12.47 3.75 -11.65
CA ILE A 219 13.37 2.60 -11.44
C ILE A 219 14.43 2.57 -12.54
N ALA A 220 14.09 2.87 -13.79
CA ALA A 220 15.01 2.88 -14.92
C ALA A 220 15.61 4.26 -15.22
N THR A 221 14.85 5.34 -14.97
CA THR A 221 15.21 6.68 -15.49
C THR A 221 15.92 7.59 -14.49
N LEU A 222 15.87 7.28 -13.19
CA LEU A 222 16.49 8.13 -12.17
C LEU A 222 18.01 7.91 -12.16
N PRO A 223 18.84 8.93 -12.46
CA PRO A 223 20.28 8.75 -12.65
C PRO A 223 21.04 8.69 -11.32
N GLY A 224 22.20 8.02 -11.29
CA GLY A 224 23.28 8.23 -10.31
C GLY A 224 23.06 7.70 -8.88
N HIS A 225 21.82 7.42 -8.47
CA HIS A 225 21.50 6.98 -7.11
C HIS A 225 21.23 5.49 -7.00
N LYS A 226 21.64 4.89 -5.86
CA LYS A 226 21.19 3.55 -5.47
C LYS A 226 19.69 3.54 -5.20
N LYS A 227 19.01 2.49 -5.65
CA LYS A 227 17.56 2.38 -5.67
C LYS A 227 17.07 1.30 -4.73
N TRP A 228 16.02 1.62 -3.99
CA TRP A 228 15.24 0.72 -3.17
C TRP A 228 13.87 0.55 -3.82
N ILE A 229 13.47 -0.69 -4.06
CA ILE A 229 12.19 -1.00 -4.69
C ILE A 229 11.18 -1.31 -3.59
N GLU A 230 10.09 -0.55 -3.53
CA GLU A 230 9.05 -0.75 -2.52
C GLU A 230 7.90 -1.61 -3.03
N TYR A 231 7.61 -2.66 -2.29
CA TYR A 231 6.38 -3.43 -2.42
C TYR A 231 5.46 -3.12 -1.24
N ASP A 232 4.18 -2.97 -1.52
CA ASP A 232 3.15 -3.06 -0.50
C ASP A 232 2.61 -4.48 -0.55
N LEU A 233 2.77 -5.23 0.53
CA LEU A 233 2.20 -6.58 0.66
C LEU A 233 0.91 -6.55 1.50
N PHE A 234 0.70 -5.49 2.29
CA PHE A 234 -0.51 -5.27 3.08
C PHE A 234 -1.71 -4.93 2.20
N GLY A 235 -1.48 -4.18 1.13
CA GLY A 235 -2.51 -3.85 0.15
C GLY A 235 -3.31 -2.62 0.48
N THR A 236 -2.61 -1.54 0.86
CA THR A 236 -3.18 -0.18 1.01
C THR A 236 -4.01 0.24 -0.21
N GLY A 237 -3.58 -0.17 -1.41
CA GLY A 237 -4.25 0.06 -2.68
C GLY A 237 -4.98 -1.15 -3.28
N TYR A 238 -5.11 -2.28 -2.57
CA TYR A 238 -5.70 -3.49 -3.17
C TYR A 238 -6.41 -4.43 -2.17
N GLY A 239 -6.95 -3.91 -1.06
CA GLY A 239 -7.89 -4.66 -0.22
C GLY A 239 -7.46 -4.92 1.23
N TRP A 240 -6.39 -4.26 1.69
CA TRP A 240 -6.02 -4.18 3.10
C TRP A 240 -5.93 -5.52 3.82
N THR A 241 -5.36 -6.56 3.17
CA THR A 241 -5.31 -7.96 3.64
C THR A 241 -6.67 -8.65 3.85
N ALA A 242 -7.79 -7.91 3.76
CA ALA A 242 -9.15 -8.45 3.87
C ALA A 242 -9.62 -9.12 2.56
N LEU A 243 -9.00 -8.77 1.44
CA LEU A 243 -9.25 -9.38 0.13
C LEU A 243 -8.05 -10.24 -0.29
N PRO A 244 -8.29 -11.38 -0.94
CA PRO A 244 -7.22 -12.25 -1.41
C PRO A 244 -6.52 -11.61 -2.61
N CYS A 245 -5.20 -11.66 -2.63
CA CYS A 245 -4.37 -11.25 -3.75
C CYS A 245 -3.04 -11.99 -3.76
N TYR A 246 -2.84 -12.85 -4.77
CA TYR A 246 -1.56 -13.50 -5.03
C TYR A 246 -0.70 -12.63 -5.95
N LEU A 247 0.47 -12.21 -5.46
CA LEU A 247 1.38 -11.29 -6.15
C LEU A 247 2.72 -11.91 -6.50
N ALA A 248 3.00 -13.16 -6.14
CA ALA A 248 4.36 -13.71 -6.26
C ALA A 248 4.89 -13.69 -7.70
N ASP A 249 4.04 -14.01 -8.69
CA ASP A 249 4.44 -14.01 -10.11
C ASP A 249 4.72 -12.57 -10.59
N GLU A 250 3.88 -11.62 -10.17
CA GLU A 250 4.09 -10.20 -10.47
C GLU A 250 5.38 -9.68 -9.82
N ILE A 251 5.61 -9.97 -8.53
CA ILE A 251 6.83 -9.59 -7.81
C ILE A 251 8.06 -10.12 -8.53
N SER A 252 8.04 -11.39 -8.93
CA SER A 252 9.13 -12.01 -9.70
C SER A 252 9.38 -11.31 -11.03
N GLY A 253 8.34 -11.06 -11.82
CA GLY A 253 8.44 -10.35 -13.09
C GLY A 253 8.98 -8.93 -12.94
N ARG A 254 8.50 -8.18 -11.95
CA ARG A 254 8.94 -6.81 -11.67
C ARG A 254 10.39 -6.74 -11.21
N LEU A 255 10.81 -7.63 -10.30
CA LEU A 255 12.20 -7.68 -9.83
C LEU A 255 13.15 -8.06 -10.96
N SER A 256 12.78 -9.04 -11.79
CA SER A 256 13.55 -9.41 -12.98
C SER A 256 13.72 -8.23 -13.94
N TRP A 257 12.63 -7.50 -14.23
CA TRP A 257 12.68 -6.28 -15.04
C TRP A 257 13.56 -5.21 -14.41
N ALA A 258 13.40 -4.92 -13.11
CA ALA A 258 14.15 -3.85 -12.43
C ALA A 258 15.64 -4.13 -12.40
N LEU A 259 16.05 -5.38 -12.17
CA LEU A 259 17.45 -5.80 -12.23
C LEU A 259 18.04 -5.66 -13.64
N SER A 260 17.24 -5.87 -14.68
CA SER A 260 17.64 -5.65 -16.07
C SER A 260 17.70 -4.16 -16.42
N ALA A 261 16.81 -3.34 -15.88
CA ALA A 261 16.65 -1.93 -16.26
C ALA A 261 17.62 -1.00 -15.51
N ALA A 262 18.03 -1.37 -14.30
CA ALA A 262 18.88 -0.56 -13.42
C ALA A 262 20.02 -1.40 -12.83
N GLU A 263 20.77 -2.05 -13.72
CA GLU A 263 21.81 -3.02 -13.33
C GLU A 263 22.85 -2.37 -12.40
N ASN A 264 23.12 -3.04 -11.27
CA ASN A 264 24.00 -2.57 -10.18
C ASN A 264 23.52 -1.36 -9.38
N GLU A 265 22.37 -0.76 -9.70
CA GLU A 265 21.81 0.36 -8.93
C GLU A 265 20.79 -0.09 -7.89
N ILE A 266 20.15 -1.25 -8.08
CA ILE A 266 19.24 -1.84 -7.10
C ILE A 266 20.03 -2.33 -5.86
N GLU A 267 19.80 -1.69 -4.71
CA GLU A 267 20.47 -2.00 -3.44
C GLU A 267 19.56 -2.78 -2.49
N ALA A 268 18.26 -2.47 -2.45
CA ALA A 268 17.33 -3.08 -1.52
C ALA A 268 15.93 -3.29 -2.09
N ILE A 269 15.21 -4.24 -1.49
CA ILE A 269 13.76 -4.39 -1.59
C ILE A 269 13.17 -4.05 -0.23
N THR A 270 12.14 -3.21 -0.19
CA THR A 270 11.35 -2.96 1.02
C THR A 270 9.95 -3.53 0.86
N SER A 271 9.35 -3.98 1.96
CA SER A 271 8.01 -4.56 1.91
C SER A 271 7.17 -4.17 3.10
N ARG A 272 6.09 -3.44 2.85
CA ARG A 272 5.10 -3.10 3.86
C ARG A 272 4.25 -4.31 4.20
N VAL A 273 4.22 -4.68 5.48
CA VAL A 273 3.46 -5.85 5.97
C VAL A 273 2.38 -5.50 6.99
N SER A 274 2.28 -4.23 7.38
CA SER A 274 1.25 -3.68 8.26
C SER A 274 0.97 -2.23 7.86
N TRP A 275 -0.13 -1.65 8.34
CA TRP A 275 -0.44 -0.25 8.08
C TRP A 275 -0.91 0.47 9.34
N GLN A 276 -0.38 1.67 9.61
CA GLN A 276 -0.62 2.38 10.87
C GLN A 276 -2.08 2.75 11.12
N TRP A 277 -2.84 2.92 10.04
CA TRP A 277 -4.26 3.29 10.12
C TRP A 277 -5.18 2.08 10.34
N LEU A 278 -4.69 0.86 10.09
CA LEU A 278 -5.37 -0.42 10.35
C LEU A 278 -4.41 -1.35 11.13
N PRO A 279 -4.05 -0.99 12.38
CA PRO A 279 -2.91 -1.58 13.07
C PRO A 279 -3.13 -3.03 13.54
N ASP A 280 -4.38 -3.49 13.54
CA ASP A 280 -4.82 -4.82 14.00
C ASP A 280 -4.60 -5.94 12.97
N SER A 281 -4.27 -5.62 11.71
CA SER A 281 -3.93 -6.62 10.70
C SER A 281 -2.47 -6.58 10.28
N ARG A 282 -1.96 -7.75 9.88
CA ARG A 282 -0.66 -7.93 9.26
C ARG A 282 -0.74 -8.98 8.15
N VAL A 283 0.16 -8.89 7.18
CA VAL A 283 0.21 -9.81 6.03
C VAL A 283 0.35 -11.26 6.46
N MET A 284 1.19 -11.55 7.46
CA MET A 284 1.44 -12.91 7.94
C MET A 284 0.22 -13.59 8.55
N ASP A 285 -0.80 -12.81 8.95
CA ASP A 285 -2.03 -13.31 9.58
C ASP A 285 -3.21 -13.32 8.58
N SER A 286 -2.93 -13.22 7.27
CA SER A 286 -3.94 -13.02 6.23
C SER A 286 -3.83 -14.01 5.08
N ALA A 287 -4.84 -14.02 4.21
CA ALA A 287 -4.82 -14.79 2.95
C ALA A 287 -3.65 -14.41 2.02
N ASN A 288 -3.04 -13.24 2.23
CA ASN A 288 -1.95 -12.72 1.41
C ASN A 288 -0.56 -13.13 1.94
N ALA A 289 -0.49 -13.92 3.03
CA ALA A 289 0.78 -14.41 3.59
C ALA A 289 1.63 -15.19 2.58
N VAL A 290 1.02 -15.81 1.58
CA VAL A 290 1.70 -16.48 0.45
C VAL A 290 2.68 -15.53 -0.28
N ASN A 291 2.41 -14.23 -0.32
CA ASN A 291 3.25 -13.25 -1.00
C ASN A 291 4.61 -13.05 -0.32
N LEU A 292 4.72 -13.34 0.98
CA LEU A 292 6.01 -13.32 1.69
C LEU A 292 6.95 -14.41 1.16
N PHE A 293 6.40 -15.58 0.83
CA PHE A 293 7.15 -16.67 0.18
C PHE A 293 7.48 -16.32 -1.27
N GLY A 294 6.54 -15.68 -1.96
CA GLY A 294 6.73 -15.16 -3.32
C GLY A 294 7.90 -14.19 -3.42
N LEU A 295 7.93 -13.17 -2.56
CA LEU A 295 9.04 -12.22 -2.50
C LEU A 295 10.37 -12.89 -2.18
N SER A 296 10.39 -13.77 -1.17
CA SER A 296 11.59 -14.50 -0.77
C SER A 296 12.14 -15.34 -1.92
N ALA A 297 11.27 -16.03 -2.67
CA ALA A 297 11.63 -16.82 -3.84
C ALA A 297 12.13 -15.94 -4.99
N ALA A 298 11.50 -14.80 -5.23
CA ALA A 298 11.86 -13.88 -6.32
C ALA A 298 13.25 -13.25 -6.15
N ASN A 299 13.72 -13.08 -4.90
CA ASN A 299 15.05 -12.57 -4.60
C ASN A 299 16.12 -13.69 -4.43
N GLN A 300 15.75 -14.95 -4.65
CA GLN A 300 16.67 -16.09 -4.67
C GLN A 300 17.10 -16.42 -6.10
N THR A 301 18.22 -17.13 -6.24
CA THR A 301 18.67 -17.60 -7.55
C THR A 301 17.65 -18.59 -8.10
N ALA A 302 17.09 -18.29 -9.28
CA ALA A 302 16.16 -19.18 -9.95
C ALA A 302 16.81 -20.55 -10.22
N ASP A 303 16.30 -21.57 -9.54
CA ASP A 303 16.58 -22.97 -9.80
C ASP A 303 15.23 -23.64 -10.07
N ALA A 304 15.11 -24.29 -11.22
CA ALA A 304 13.88 -24.94 -11.66
C ALA A 304 13.43 -26.08 -10.73
N SER A 305 14.32 -26.56 -9.85
CA SER A 305 14.00 -27.57 -8.82
C SER A 305 13.40 -26.99 -7.53
N GLN A 306 13.38 -25.66 -7.37
CA GLN A 306 12.84 -25.02 -6.17
C GLN A 306 11.31 -25.09 -6.14
N PRO A 307 10.69 -25.41 -4.99
CA PRO A 307 9.25 -25.35 -4.84
C PRO A 307 8.71 -23.95 -5.13
N SER A 308 7.53 -23.90 -5.77
CA SER A 308 6.81 -22.66 -6.05
C SER A 308 6.42 -21.92 -4.76
N ALA A 309 6.06 -20.62 -4.87
CA ALA A 309 5.63 -19.83 -3.72
C ALA A 309 4.42 -20.45 -2.99
N PHE A 310 3.46 -20.97 -3.75
CA PHE A 310 2.32 -21.70 -3.22
C PHE A 310 2.75 -22.96 -2.45
N GLU A 311 3.69 -23.74 -2.99
CA GLU A 311 4.15 -24.96 -2.33
C GLU A 311 4.86 -24.69 -1.02
N ARG A 312 5.76 -23.70 -0.98
CA ARG A 312 6.42 -23.28 0.27
C ARG A 312 5.40 -22.81 1.30
N TRP A 313 4.40 -22.06 0.87
CA TRP A 313 3.32 -21.62 1.75
C TRP A 313 2.49 -22.81 2.26
N ALA A 314 2.08 -23.73 1.39
CA ALA A 314 1.30 -24.90 1.75
C ALA A 314 2.06 -25.82 2.73
N ASP A 315 3.35 -26.04 2.49
CA ASP A 315 4.22 -26.82 3.37
C ASP A 315 4.40 -26.11 4.72
N HIS A 316 4.57 -24.79 4.71
CA HIS A 316 4.68 -23.99 5.93
C HIS A 316 3.39 -24.05 6.77
N GLN A 317 2.23 -23.99 6.12
CA GLN A 317 0.93 -24.17 6.79
C GLN A 317 0.63 -25.63 7.12
N GLN A 318 1.53 -26.56 6.78
CA GLN A 318 1.39 -28.00 7.03
C GLN A 318 0.11 -28.58 6.41
N LEU A 319 -0.23 -28.14 5.19
CA LEU A 319 -1.42 -28.61 4.49
C LEU A 319 -1.23 -30.06 4.02
N GLY A 320 -2.11 -30.94 4.47
CA GLY A 320 -2.20 -32.32 4.01
C GLY A 320 -3.28 -32.48 2.94
N PHE A 321 -2.91 -32.86 1.72
CA PHE A 321 -3.86 -33.05 0.62
C PHE A 321 -4.22 -34.54 0.45
N ARG A 322 -5.51 -34.86 0.27
CA ARG A 322 -5.93 -36.24 -0.06
C ARG A 322 -5.46 -36.70 -1.44
N SER A 323 -5.33 -35.77 -2.38
CA SER A 323 -4.86 -36.05 -3.74
C SER A 323 -4.04 -34.87 -4.30
N MET A 324 -3.25 -35.15 -5.33
CA MET A 324 -2.55 -34.10 -6.08
C MET A 324 -3.54 -33.12 -6.75
N GLN A 325 -4.72 -33.62 -7.14
CA GLN A 325 -5.78 -32.79 -7.72
C GLN A 325 -6.28 -31.74 -6.71
N ASP A 326 -6.45 -32.11 -5.44
CA ASP A 326 -6.86 -31.16 -4.39
C ASP A 326 -5.81 -30.06 -4.19
N LYS A 327 -4.52 -30.41 -4.24
CA LYS A 327 -3.41 -29.43 -4.21
C LYS A 327 -3.46 -28.47 -5.40
N CYS A 328 -3.62 -28.99 -6.62
CA CYS A 328 -3.75 -28.17 -7.83
C CYS A 328 -4.98 -27.26 -7.79
N GLN A 329 -6.10 -27.73 -7.25
CA GLN A 329 -7.32 -26.92 -7.09
C GLN A 329 -7.12 -25.77 -6.10
N LEU A 330 -6.49 -26.02 -4.95
CA LEU A 330 -6.19 -24.94 -4.00
C LEU A 330 -5.21 -23.93 -4.59
N ALA A 331 -4.18 -24.40 -5.31
CA ALA A 331 -3.26 -23.52 -6.02
C ALA A 331 -4.01 -22.61 -7.00
N ALA A 332 -4.89 -23.18 -7.83
CA ALA A 332 -5.69 -22.42 -8.78
C ALA A 332 -6.57 -21.35 -8.09
N ILE A 333 -7.15 -21.66 -6.92
CA ILE A 333 -7.92 -20.70 -6.11
C ILE A 333 -7.04 -19.52 -5.65
N VAL A 334 -5.83 -19.81 -5.16
CA VAL A 334 -4.88 -18.76 -4.73
C VAL A 334 -4.46 -17.90 -5.91
N HIS A 335 -4.08 -18.49 -7.03
CA HIS A 335 -3.66 -17.77 -8.25
C HIS A 335 -4.80 -16.93 -8.85
N ALA A 336 -6.04 -17.43 -8.84
CA ALA A 336 -7.20 -16.71 -9.40
C ALA A 336 -7.49 -15.36 -8.72
N SER A 337 -7.04 -15.18 -7.48
CA SER A 337 -7.22 -13.93 -6.74
C SER A 337 -6.54 -12.72 -7.41
N TYR A 338 -5.44 -12.94 -8.15
CA TYR A 338 -4.75 -11.89 -8.90
C TYR A 338 -5.64 -11.30 -10.00
N ASP A 339 -6.14 -12.16 -10.88
CA ASP A 339 -6.99 -11.76 -12.01
C ASP A 339 -8.30 -11.13 -11.53
N TRP A 340 -8.91 -11.74 -10.50
CA TRP A 340 -10.10 -11.20 -9.85
C TRP A 340 -9.88 -9.76 -9.37
N LEU A 341 -8.78 -9.49 -8.66
CA LEU A 341 -8.50 -8.18 -8.10
C LEU A 341 -8.08 -7.16 -9.15
N CYS A 342 -7.42 -7.56 -10.23
CA CYS A 342 -7.07 -6.65 -11.32
C CYS A 342 -8.31 -6.18 -12.09
N LYS A 343 -9.41 -6.94 -12.05
CA LYS A 343 -10.66 -6.61 -12.78
C LYS A 343 -11.70 -5.96 -11.89
N THR A 344 -11.88 -6.42 -10.66
CA THR A 344 -13.02 -6.03 -9.83
C THR A 344 -13.11 -4.52 -9.54
N PRO A 345 -12.08 -3.88 -8.95
CA PRO A 345 -12.11 -2.47 -8.57
C PRO A 345 -11.72 -1.50 -9.71
N ASN A 346 -11.41 -2.03 -10.89
CA ASN A 346 -11.01 -1.26 -12.06
C ASN A 346 -12.16 -1.08 -13.05
N PHE A 347 -11.94 -0.43 -14.18
CA PHE A 347 -12.92 -0.17 -15.23
C PHE A 347 -12.18 -0.20 -16.58
N LEU A 348 -12.17 -1.37 -17.23
CA LEU A 348 -11.33 -1.63 -18.41
C LEU A 348 -9.86 -1.26 -18.16
N GLY A 349 -9.34 -1.77 -17.05
CA GLY A 349 -7.99 -1.48 -16.56
C GLY A 349 -7.85 -0.15 -15.79
N ARG A 350 -8.74 0.85 -15.98
CA ARG A 350 -8.64 2.15 -15.26
C ARG A 350 -9.07 2.03 -13.81
N ARG A 351 -8.51 2.87 -12.94
CA ARG A 351 -8.85 2.84 -11.51
C ARG A 351 -10.27 3.40 -11.27
N LEU A 352 -11.17 2.61 -10.67
CA LEU A 352 -12.49 3.05 -10.21
C LEU A 352 -12.59 3.05 -8.67
N HIS A 353 -11.45 3.11 -7.97
CA HIS A 353 -11.43 3.01 -6.53
C HIS A 353 -10.39 3.95 -5.93
N TYR A 354 -10.57 4.31 -4.66
CA TYR A 354 -9.59 5.08 -3.90
C TYR A 354 -9.32 4.34 -2.59
N GLN A 355 -8.05 4.02 -2.33
CA GLN A 355 -7.64 3.21 -1.17
C GLN A 355 -8.51 1.94 -1.03
N SER A 356 -8.63 1.14 -2.09
CA SER A 356 -9.45 -0.09 -2.12
C SER A 356 -10.97 0.09 -1.93
N GLN A 357 -11.49 1.31 -1.75
CA GLN A 357 -12.93 1.55 -1.61
C GLN A 357 -13.54 2.10 -2.90
N ILE A 358 -14.85 1.87 -3.10
CA ILE A 358 -15.63 2.54 -4.16
C ILE A 358 -15.52 4.07 -4.07
N PRO A 359 -15.83 4.83 -5.14
CA PRO A 359 -15.91 6.28 -5.05
C PRO A 359 -17.08 6.72 -4.14
N GLU A 360 -16.93 7.86 -3.47
CA GLU A 360 -17.98 8.46 -2.63
C GLU A 360 -19.06 9.19 -3.43
N SER A 361 -18.75 9.56 -4.67
CA SER A 361 -19.65 10.29 -5.56
C SER A 361 -19.32 10.02 -7.03
N VAL A 362 -20.26 10.35 -7.92
CA VAL A 362 -20.03 10.36 -9.37
C VAL A 362 -18.85 11.26 -9.74
N ALA A 363 -18.75 12.45 -9.14
CA ALA A 363 -17.66 13.38 -9.40
C ALA A 363 -16.29 12.77 -9.05
N GLN A 364 -16.19 12.09 -7.89
CA GLN A 364 -14.95 11.38 -7.53
C GLN A 364 -14.69 10.21 -8.49
N ALA A 365 -15.71 9.47 -8.89
CA ALA A 365 -15.55 8.37 -9.85
C ALA A 365 -15.02 8.87 -11.20
N GLN A 366 -15.57 9.98 -11.72
CA GLN A 366 -15.07 10.63 -12.93
C GLN A 366 -13.62 11.07 -12.74
N GLN A 367 -13.28 11.73 -11.62
CA GLN A 367 -11.90 12.11 -11.33
C GLN A 367 -10.97 10.88 -11.37
N LEU A 368 -11.31 9.79 -10.68
CA LEU A 368 -10.50 8.57 -10.63
C LEU A 368 -10.28 7.96 -12.02
N LEU A 369 -11.31 7.93 -12.87
CA LEU A 369 -11.22 7.40 -14.24
C LEU A 369 -10.35 8.25 -15.18
N HIS A 370 -10.15 9.53 -14.86
CA HIS A 370 -9.33 10.46 -15.65
C HIS A 370 -7.97 10.77 -15.02
N MET A 371 -7.76 10.41 -13.75
CA MET A 371 -6.54 10.73 -13.00
C MET A 371 -5.28 10.07 -13.55
N ASP A 372 -5.39 8.93 -14.25
CA ASP A 372 -4.23 8.37 -14.95
C ASP A 372 -4.64 7.33 -16.02
N THR A 373 -4.21 7.55 -17.25
CA THR A 373 -4.49 6.71 -18.42
C THR A 373 -3.49 5.56 -18.58
N ARG A 374 -2.51 5.41 -17.67
CA ARG A 374 -1.48 4.37 -17.72
C ARG A 374 -1.86 3.22 -16.78
N SER A 375 -2.77 2.39 -17.25
CA SER A 375 -3.42 1.34 -16.46
C SER A 375 -3.00 -0.08 -16.87
N ALA A 376 -3.42 -1.09 -16.10
CA ALA A 376 -3.00 -2.49 -16.18
C ALA A 376 -3.23 -3.21 -17.53
N ASN A 377 -3.91 -2.57 -18.48
CA ASN A 377 -4.08 -3.07 -19.84
C ASN A 377 -3.73 -1.95 -20.83
N TRP A 378 -2.45 -1.90 -21.22
CA TRP A 378 -1.88 -0.82 -22.03
C TRP A 378 -2.65 -0.56 -23.34
N MET A 379 -3.23 -1.61 -23.93
CA MET A 379 -3.99 -1.52 -25.19
C MET A 379 -5.34 -0.80 -25.03
N HIS A 380 -5.96 -0.84 -23.84
CA HIS A 380 -7.30 -0.29 -23.60
C HIS A 380 -7.29 1.02 -22.81
N ALA A 381 -6.21 1.30 -22.06
CA ALA A 381 -6.10 2.42 -21.15
C ALA A 381 -5.95 3.79 -21.86
N TRP A 382 -5.38 3.80 -23.07
CA TRP A 382 -5.16 5.00 -23.89
C TRP A 382 -6.36 5.43 -24.73
N GLN A 383 -7.35 4.56 -24.89
CA GLN A 383 -8.56 4.94 -25.64
C GLN A 383 -9.41 5.90 -24.80
N PRO A 384 -10.07 6.90 -25.39
CA PRO A 384 -11.10 7.64 -24.69
C PRO A 384 -12.19 6.68 -24.18
N LEU A 385 -12.72 6.95 -22.99
CA LEU A 385 -13.89 6.22 -22.48
C LEU A 385 -15.14 6.71 -23.21
N MET A 386 -15.81 5.77 -23.90
CA MET A 386 -17.04 5.98 -24.66
C MET A 386 -16.91 7.14 -25.66
N PRO A 387 -15.98 7.03 -26.64
CA PRO A 387 -15.68 8.10 -27.60
C PRO A 387 -16.92 8.45 -28.43
N THR A 388 -17.22 9.75 -28.57
CA THR A 388 -18.36 10.23 -29.36
C THR A 388 -18.10 10.15 -30.87
N ASP A 389 -16.84 10.19 -31.28
CA ASP A 389 -16.35 10.05 -32.65
C ASP A 389 -16.35 8.59 -33.14
N ALA A 390 -16.46 7.61 -32.23
CA ALA A 390 -16.56 6.19 -32.57
C ALA A 390 -17.67 5.46 -31.77
N PRO A 391 -18.96 5.65 -32.11
CA PRO A 391 -20.09 5.06 -31.37
C PRO A 391 -20.10 3.53 -31.32
N GLY A 392 -19.54 2.85 -32.32
CA GLY A 392 -19.37 1.40 -32.30
C GLY A 392 -18.43 0.95 -31.18
N LEU A 393 -17.28 1.61 -31.05
CA LEU A 393 -16.32 1.35 -29.98
C LEU A 393 -16.90 1.70 -28.60
N ALA A 394 -17.69 2.77 -28.49
CA ALA A 394 -18.35 3.10 -27.23
C ALA A 394 -19.34 2.01 -26.78
N LYS A 395 -20.11 1.42 -27.71
CA LYS A 395 -21.00 0.28 -27.42
C LYS A 395 -20.21 -0.95 -26.99
N GLU A 396 -19.13 -1.26 -27.72
CA GLU A 396 -18.23 -2.36 -27.37
C GLU A 396 -17.64 -2.18 -25.97
N GLN A 397 -17.12 -1.00 -25.64
CA GLN A 397 -16.59 -0.70 -24.30
C GLN A 397 -17.66 -0.89 -23.21
N ARG A 398 -18.91 -0.51 -23.47
CA ARG A 398 -20.03 -0.74 -22.53
C ARG A 398 -20.30 -2.23 -22.29
N GLU A 399 -20.27 -3.04 -23.34
CA GLU A 399 -20.42 -4.51 -23.25
C GLU A 399 -19.23 -5.15 -22.52
N LEU A 400 -18.00 -4.72 -22.83
CA LEU A 400 -16.78 -5.20 -22.17
C LEU A 400 -16.79 -4.90 -20.67
N VAL A 401 -17.26 -3.72 -20.26
CA VAL A 401 -17.40 -3.41 -18.82
C VAL A 401 -18.40 -4.36 -18.16
N ALA A 402 -19.55 -4.60 -18.79
CA ALA A 402 -20.55 -5.53 -18.24
C ALA A 402 -19.96 -6.94 -18.08
N LEU A 403 -19.31 -7.46 -19.12
CA LEU A 403 -18.66 -8.77 -19.11
C LEU A 403 -17.54 -8.87 -18.05
N GLU A 404 -16.72 -7.83 -17.90
CA GLU A 404 -15.67 -7.80 -16.88
C GLU A 404 -16.26 -7.93 -15.46
N LYS A 405 -17.38 -7.23 -15.19
CA LYS A 405 -18.04 -7.28 -13.87
C LYS A 405 -18.81 -8.57 -13.63
N GLU A 406 -19.45 -9.13 -14.65
CA GLU A 406 -20.10 -10.43 -14.57
C GLU A 406 -19.08 -11.54 -14.31
N ALA A 407 -17.96 -11.53 -15.02
CA ALA A 407 -16.86 -12.48 -14.83
C ALA A 407 -16.26 -12.38 -13.42
N ALA A 408 -16.04 -11.16 -12.92
CA ALA A 408 -15.52 -10.94 -11.56
C ALA A 408 -16.46 -11.48 -10.48
N CYS A 409 -17.76 -11.19 -10.57
CA CYS A 409 -18.79 -11.72 -9.66
C CYS A 409 -18.85 -13.25 -9.72
N PHE A 410 -18.88 -13.81 -10.94
CA PHE A 410 -18.91 -15.26 -11.12
C PHE A 410 -17.68 -15.94 -10.51
N LEU A 411 -16.49 -15.40 -10.77
CA LEU A 411 -15.24 -15.93 -10.24
C LEU A 411 -15.24 -15.94 -8.71
N ALA A 412 -15.66 -14.85 -8.06
CA ALA A 412 -15.71 -14.78 -6.61
C ALA A 412 -16.71 -15.80 -6.01
N SER A 413 -17.95 -15.82 -6.49
CA SER A 413 -18.97 -16.76 -6.00
C SER A 413 -18.59 -18.22 -6.24
N ARG A 414 -18.07 -18.54 -7.43
CA ARG A 414 -17.63 -19.90 -7.77
C ARG A 414 -16.44 -20.33 -6.91
N THR A 415 -15.52 -19.42 -6.63
CA THR A 415 -14.35 -19.71 -5.79
C THR A 415 -14.74 -20.00 -4.35
N VAL A 416 -15.68 -19.24 -3.78
CA VAL A 416 -16.24 -19.51 -2.44
C VAL A 416 -16.86 -20.91 -2.38
N GLN A 417 -17.65 -21.30 -3.39
CA GLN A 417 -18.26 -22.64 -3.46
C GLN A 417 -17.20 -23.74 -3.56
N ASN A 418 -16.26 -23.60 -4.50
CA ASN A 418 -15.18 -24.57 -4.71
C ASN A 418 -14.34 -24.74 -3.43
N LEU A 419 -14.03 -23.65 -2.74
CA LEU A 419 -13.23 -23.69 -1.52
C LEU A 419 -13.99 -24.41 -0.39
N ARG A 420 -15.30 -24.18 -0.22
CA ARG A 420 -16.13 -24.91 0.76
C ARG A 420 -16.18 -26.42 0.48
N GLU A 421 -16.21 -26.82 -0.79
CA GLU A 421 -16.20 -28.23 -1.18
C GLU A 421 -14.81 -28.90 -1.02
N LEU A 422 -13.75 -28.10 -1.16
CA LEU A 422 -12.37 -28.54 -1.12
C LEU A 422 -11.83 -28.64 0.32
N MET A 423 -12.15 -27.68 1.19
CA MET A 423 -11.64 -27.61 2.57
C MET A 423 -11.74 -28.92 3.36
N PRO A 424 -12.85 -29.69 3.34
CA PRO A 424 -12.95 -30.97 4.05
C PRO A 424 -11.96 -32.05 3.57
N ARG A 425 -11.36 -31.85 2.39
CA ARG A 425 -10.39 -32.75 1.74
C ARG A 425 -8.94 -32.37 2.04
N ILE A 426 -8.73 -31.30 2.81
CA ILE A 426 -7.41 -30.79 3.18
C ILE A 426 -7.30 -30.81 4.70
N THR A 427 -6.26 -31.45 5.22
CA THR A 427 -5.90 -31.33 6.63
C THR A 427 -5.15 -30.01 6.81
N CYS A 428 -5.64 -29.15 7.69
CA CYS A 428 -5.01 -27.87 8.03
C CYS A 428 -4.99 -27.74 9.56
N PRO A 429 -3.81 -27.69 10.22
CA PRO A 429 -3.72 -27.64 11.68
C PRO A 429 -3.97 -26.25 12.27
N ASN A 430 -4.17 -25.24 11.43
CA ASN A 430 -4.41 -23.84 11.81
C ASN A 430 -5.54 -23.23 10.97
N ASP A 431 -5.86 -21.95 11.20
CA ASP A 431 -7.00 -21.27 10.57
C ASP A 431 -6.74 -20.78 9.13
N SER A 432 -5.68 -21.24 8.45
CA SER A 432 -5.28 -20.69 7.14
C SER A 432 -6.36 -20.83 6.06
N LEU A 433 -7.10 -21.94 6.05
CA LEU A 433 -8.16 -22.16 5.07
C LEU A 433 -9.41 -21.34 5.39
N GLU A 434 -9.72 -21.16 6.68
CA GLU A 434 -10.81 -20.33 7.19
C GLU A 434 -10.55 -18.85 6.87
N ILE A 435 -9.31 -18.39 7.06
CA ILE A 435 -8.87 -17.04 6.67
C ILE A 435 -9.00 -16.84 5.15
N LEU A 436 -8.56 -17.81 4.34
CA LEU A 436 -8.71 -17.75 2.89
C LEU A 436 -10.19 -17.72 2.46
N LEU A 437 -11.03 -18.52 3.11
CA LEU A 437 -12.47 -18.52 2.87
C LEU A 437 -13.12 -17.21 3.28
N ALA A 438 -12.74 -16.62 4.41
CA ALA A 438 -13.23 -15.32 4.87
C ALA A 438 -12.87 -14.21 3.87
N ALA A 439 -11.64 -14.24 3.34
CA ALA A 439 -11.20 -13.29 2.31
C ALA A 439 -12.01 -13.44 1.02
N TRP A 440 -12.27 -14.66 0.55
CA TRP A 440 -13.11 -14.88 -0.64
C TRP A 440 -14.60 -14.57 -0.42
N CYS A 441 -15.13 -14.79 0.77
CA CYS A 441 -16.48 -14.33 1.12
C CYS A 441 -16.57 -12.79 1.06
N SER A 442 -15.54 -12.10 1.53
CA SER A 442 -15.44 -10.63 1.42
C SER A 442 -15.31 -10.19 -0.04
N ALA A 443 -14.52 -10.91 -0.85
CA ALA A 443 -14.38 -10.69 -2.29
C ALA A 443 -15.71 -10.80 -3.05
N GLU A 444 -16.60 -11.72 -2.65
CA GLU A 444 -17.93 -11.87 -3.26
C GLU A 444 -18.82 -10.63 -3.05
N ILE A 445 -18.88 -10.09 -1.82
CA ILE A 445 -19.61 -8.84 -1.52
C ILE A 445 -18.95 -7.65 -2.22
N TYR A 446 -17.63 -7.60 -2.20
CA TYR A 446 -16.85 -6.56 -2.87
C TYR A 446 -17.13 -6.51 -4.38
N SER A 447 -17.16 -7.67 -5.04
CA SER A 447 -17.44 -7.80 -6.48
C SER A 447 -18.82 -7.27 -6.84
N GLN A 448 -19.81 -7.66 -6.04
CA GLN A 448 -21.18 -7.22 -6.20
C GLN A 448 -21.34 -5.71 -6.00
N MET A 449 -20.64 -5.13 -5.02
CA MET A 449 -20.62 -3.68 -4.79
C MET A 449 -20.05 -2.94 -6.01
N PHE A 450 -18.85 -3.33 -6.47
CA PHE A 450 -18.18 -2.69 -7.60
C PHE A 450 -18.92 -2.89 -8.93
N SER A 451 -19.53 -4.06 -9.16
CA SER A 451 -20.35 -4.31 -10.34
C SER A 451 -21.50 -3.31 -10.47
N ARG A 452 -22.18 -3.00 -9.36
CA ARG A 452 -23.30 -2.03 -9.36
C ARG A 452 -22.81 -0.60 -9.57
N VAL A 453 -21.71 -0.21 -8.94
CA VAL A 453 -21.09 1.11 -9.13
C VAL A 453 -20.62 1.29 -10.57
N ALA A 454 -19.94 0.29 -11.14
CA ALA A 454 -19.49 0.32 -12.52
C ALA A 454 -20.67 0.41 -13.51
N ALA A 455 -21.75 -0.34 -13.30
CA ALA A 455 -22.95 -0.26 -14.14
C ALA A 455 -23.59 1.14 -14.12
N ALA A 456 -23.68 1.77 -12.94
CA ALA A 456 -24.17 3.13 -12.82
C ALA A 456 -23.23 4.13 -13.53
N MET A 457 -21.92 4.00 -13.34
CA MET A 457 -20.94 4.88 -14.00
C MET A 457 -20.93 4.73 -15.51
N THR A 458 -21.11 3.52 -16.03
CA THR A 458 -21.24 3.27 -17.47
C THR A 458 -22.39 4.08 -18.07
N ASP A 459 -23.57 4.08 -17.44
CA ASP A 459 -24.73 4.81 -17.95
C ASP A 459 -24.61 6.33 -17.73
N VAL A 460 -23.95 6.77 -16.65
CA VAL A 460 -23.62 8.20 -16.44
C VAL A 460 -22.69 8.70 -17.55
N LEU A 461 -21.60 7.99 -17.82
CA LEU A 461 -20.67 8.35 -18.90
C LEU A 461 -21.36 8.33 -20.26
N TRP A 462 -22.27 7.38 -20.49
CA TRP A 462 -23.04 7.33 -21.72
C TRP A 462 -23.93 8.57 -21.90
N ILE A 463 -24.66 8.97 -20.86
CA ILE A 463 -25.51 10.17 -20.89
C ILE A 463 -24.67 11.43 -21.11
N ASP A 464 -23.51 11.55 -20.44
CA ASP A 464 -22.59 12.67 -20.59
C ASP A 464 -22.08 12.82 -22.04
N ARG A 465 -21.80 11.69 -22.71
CA ARG A 465 -21.27 11.66 -24.07
C ARG A 465 -22.33 11.76 -25.18
N TYR A 466 -23.50 11.14 -24.97
CA TYR A 466 -24.54 10.96 -26.01
C TYR A 466 -25.84 11.72 -25.73
N GLY A 467 -25.92 12.45 -24.61
CA GLY A 467 -27.07 13.25 -24.21
C GLY A 467 -28.14 12.48 -23.43
N GLN A 468 -29.02 13.21 -22.74
CA GLN A 468 -30.03 12.66 -21.82
C GLN A 468 -31.08 11.76 -22.49
N GLN A 469 -31.31 11.90 -23.79
CA GLN A 469 -32.29 11.09 -24.54
C GLN A 469 -31.72 9.75 -25.04
N SER A 470 -30.43 9.49 -24.83
CA SER A 470 -29.74 8.29 -25.31
C SER A 470 -30.07 7.02 -24.50
N LEU A 471 -30.64 7.18 -23.30
CA LEU A 471 -31.12 6.12 -22.43
C LEU A 471 -32.50 6.49 -21.86
N PRO A 472 -33.28 5.52 -21.34
CA PRO A 472 -34.53 5.82 -20.65
C PRO A 472 -34.32 6.78 -19.46
N ALA A 473 -35.21 7.76 -19.31
CA ALA A 473 -35.10 8.79 -18.26
C ALA A 473 -35.08 8.23 -16.82
N ASP A 474 -35.57 7.00 -16.63
CA ASP A 474 -35.61 6.31 -15.33
C ASP A 474 -34.36 5.45 -15.04
N VAL A 475 -33.35 5.44 -15.91
CA VAL A 475 -32.15 4.59 -15.76
C VAL A 475 -31.32 4.94 -14.53
N LEU A 476 -31.04 6.23 -14.29
CA LEU A 476 -30.28 6.67 -13.11
C LEU A 476 -31.08 6.48 -11.81
N PRO A 477 -32.38 6.82 -11.75
CA PRO A 477 -33.23 6.44 -10.62
C PRO A 477 -33.24 4.93 -10.31
N LYS A 478 -33.26 4.07 -11.33
CA LYS A 478 -33.16 2.61 -11.14
C LYS A 478 -31.83 2.19 -10.54
N HIS A 479 -30.70 2.75 -11.01
CA HIS A 479 -29.38 2.49 -10.42
C HIS A 479 -29.31 2.95 -8.97
N GLN A 480 -29.79 4.15 -8.68
CA GLN A 480 -29.87 4.67 -7.32
C GLN A 480 -30.64 3.72 -6.40
N GLN A 481 -31.83 3.27 -6.79
CA GLN A 481 -32.61 2.32 -6.00
C GLN A 481 -31.90 0.97 -5.83
N ARG A 482 -31.23 0.46 -6.87
CA ARG A 482 -30.46 -0.79 -6.79
C ARG A 482 -29.27 -0.70 -5.84
N LEU A 483 -28.57 0.43 -5.84
CA LEU A 483 -27.45 0.69 -4.92
C LEU A 483 -27.94 0.79 -3.48
N LEU A 484 -29.01 1.54 -3.22
CA LEU A 484 -29.62 1.66 -1.89
C LEU A 484 -30.16 0.32 -1.36
N ARG A 485 -30.81 -0.50 -2.19
CA ARG A 485 -31.18 -1.86 -1.75
C ARG A 485 -29.98 -2.74 -1.42
N TYR A 486 -28.84 -2.48 -2.08
CA TYR A 486 -27.62 -3.22 -1.82
C TYR A 486 -26.92 -2.76 -0.53
N THR A 487 -27.09 -1.51 -0.09
CA THR A 487 -26.61 -1.08 1.23
C THR A 487 -27.24 -1.94 2.33
N ASP A 488 -28.56 -2.18 2.27
CA ASP A 488 -29.26 -3.04 3.23
C ASP A 488 -28.77 -4.50 3.20
N THR A 489 -28.28 -4.96 2.05
CA THR A 489 -27.69 -6.30 1.90
C THR A 489 -26.32 -6.35 2.54
N MET A 490 -25.50 -5.32 2.32
CA MET A 490 -24.18 -5.20 2.94
C MET A 490 -24.28 -5.04 4.46
N ASP A 491 -25.20 -4.21 4.97
CA ASP A 491 -25.44 -4.03 6.41
C ASP A 491 -25.80 -5.37 7.08
N ARG A 492 -26.72 -6.14 6.49
CA ARG A 492 -27.09 -7.47 7.03
C ARG A 492 -25.93 -8.46 7.00
N TRP A 493 -25.09 -8.41 5.96
CA TRP A 493 -23.91 -9.26 5.88
C TRP A 493 -22.84 -8.86 6.91
N LEU A 494 -22.59 -7.56 7.07
CA LEU A 494 -21.65 -7.02 8.05
C LEU A 494 -22.11 -7.19 9.51
N ALA A 495 -23.39 -7.43 9.75
CA ALA A 495 -23.88 -7.81 11.07
C ALA A 495 -23.41 -9.20 11.51
N ASN A 496 -23.08 -10.09 10.55
CA ASN A 496 -22.57 -11.44 10.80
C ASN A 496 -21.45 -11.78 9.81
N PRO A 497 -20.29 -11.10 9.88
CA PRO A 497 -19.19 -11.35 8.96
C PRO A 497 -18.57 -12.72 9.26
N PRO A 498 -17.76 -13.28 8.34
CA PRO A 498 -16.99 -14.49 8.61
C PRO A 498 -16.15 -14.34 9.89
N ALA A 499 -16.08 -15.39 10.73
CA ALA A 499 -15.42 -15.33 12.03
C ALA A 499 -13.93 -14.94 11.96
N SER A 500 -13.25 -15.33 10.87
CA SER A 500 -11.84 -14.99 10.60
C SER A 500 -11.68 -13.67 9.82
N GLY A 501 -12.73 -12.86 9.69
CA GLY A 501 -12.70 -11.56 9.03
C GLY A 501 -12.09 -10.46 9.92
N PRO A 502 -11.42 -9.45 9.33
CA PRO A 502 -10.81 -8.37 10.10
C PRO A 502 -11.83 -7.37 10.65
N LEU A 503 -11.49 -6.69 11.75
CA LEU A 503 -12.37 -5.70 12.42
C LEU A 503 -12.75 -4.53 11.52
N PHE A 504 -11.85 -4.12 10.62
CA PHE A 504 -12.04 -2.99 9.70
C PHE A 504 -12.83 -3.33 8.43
N LEU A 505 -13.40 -4.53 8.33
CA LEU A 505 -14.20 -4.93 7.18
C LEU A 505 -15.37 -3.96 6.87
N PRO A 506 -16.08 -3.36 7.86
CA PRO A 506 -17.07 -2.32 7.60
C PRO A 506 -16.51 -1.03 6.99
N LEU A 507 -15.21 -0.76 7.15
CA LEU A 507 -14.55 0.36 6.47
C LEU A 507 -14.37 0.03 4.98
N LEU A 508 -13.89 -1.18 4.66
CA LEU A 508 -13.66 -1.60 3.27
C LEU A 508 -14.99 -1.73 2.50
N LEU A 509 -15.97 -2.39 3.12
CA LEU A 509 -17.29 -2.68 2.56
C LEU A 509 -18.34 -1.68 3.09
N SER A 510 -18.07 -0.37 2.97
CA SER A 510 -18.88 0.66 3.65
C SER A 510 -20.27 0.88 3.01
N PRO A 511 -21.38 0.53 3.70
CA PRO A 511 -22.74 0.78 3.19
C PRO A 511 -23.04 2.28 3.14
N ALA A 512 -22.55 3.04 4.13
CA ALA A 512 -22.66 4.49 4.17
C ALA A 512 -21.99 5.16 2.96
N ARG A 513 -20.83 4.65 2.52
CA ARG A 513 -20.14 5.18 1.34
C ARG A 513 -20.90 4.86 0.05
N LEU A 514 -21.46 3.65 -0.07
CA LEU A 514 -22.32 3.26 -1.19
C LEU A 514 -23.60 4.11 -1.25
N ALA A 515 -24.20 4.43 -0.10
CA ALA A 515 -25.36 5.32 -0.01
C ALA A 515 -25.04 6.75 -0.47
N ARG A 516 -23.86 7.29 -0.11
CA ARG A 516 -23.38 8.60 -0.60
C ARG A 516 -23.21 8.59 -2.11
N PHE A 517 -22.59 7.54 -2.67
CA PHE A 517 -22.44 7.40 -4.11
C PHE A 517 -23.81 7.34 -4.81
N ALA A 518 -24.74 6.51 -4.31
CA ALA A 518 -26.09 6.41 -4.85
C ALA A 518 -26.85 7.75 -4.81
N SER A 519 -26.71 8.51 -3.72
CA SER A 519 -27.32 9.83 -3.57
C SER A 519 -26.72 10.89 -4.50
N SER A 520 -25.48 10.69 -4.95
CA SER A 520 -24.85 11.62 -5.90
C SER A 520 -25.39 11.47 -7.33
N LEU A 521 -25.96 10.31 -7.69
CA LEU A 521 -26.54 10.07 -9.03
C LEU A 521 -27.68 11.05 -9.36
N SER A 522 -28.49 11.43 -8.36
CA SER A 522 -29.59 12.38 -8.57
C SER A 522 -29.12 13.83 -8.72
N ARG A 523 -27.90 14.15 -8.31
CA ARG A 523 -27.28 15.48 -8.46
C ARG A 523 -26.48 15.62 -9.76
N SER A 524 -26.27 14.52 -10.47
CA SER A 524 -25.58 14.46 -11.77
C SER A 524 -26.53 14.59 -12.97
N LEU A 525 -27.83 14.81 -12.71
CA LEU A 525 -28.86 15.07 -13.72
C LEU A 525 -28.93 16.56 -14.10
#